data_AF-A0A932JN85-F1
#
_entry.id   AF-A0A932JN85-F1
#
_cell.length_a   1.000
_cell.length_b   1.000
_cell.length_c   1.000
_cell.angle_alpha   90.00
_cell.angle_beta   90.00
_cell.angle_gamma   90.00
#
_symmetry.space_group_name_H-M   'P 1'
#
loop_
_entity.id
_entity.type
_entity.pdbx_description
1 polymer ?
#
loop_
_entity_poly.entity_id
_entity_poly.type
_entity_poly.pdbx_seq_one_letter_code
_entity_poly.pdbx_strand_id
1 'polypeptide(L)'
;PRDSTWLVVSVYPKSLERREAHIEVRFRVFEGFVEEMQVAAVSIIDRRRREPSAHPLDSFDLRAEGIEFQEEGPGSGAVVVSALDARTRKDAANSGRLELAEFVDKDLGFVNLSWSARGVAAP
;
A
#
# COMPACT_ATOMS: atom_id res chain seq x y z
N PRO A 1 10.42 -14.06 11.35
CA PRO A 1 11.19 -13.76 12.58
C PRO A 1 10.25 -13.06 13.57
N ARG A 2 10.45 -13.21 14.89
CA ARG A 2 9.52 -12.61 15.88
C ARG A 2 9.47 -11.08 15.84
N ASP A 3 10.42 -10.43 15.18
CA ASP A 3 10.57 -8.96 15.15
C ASP A 3 10.48 -8.33 13.75
N SER A 4 9.90 -9.03 12.76
CA SER A 4 9.62 -8.43 11.44
C SER A 4 8.15 -8.02 11.32
N THR A 5 7.88 -6.76 11.00
CA THR A 5 6.52 -6.23 10.79
C THR A 5 6.45 -5.43 9.49
N TRP A 6 5.27 -5.35 8.88
CA TRP A 6 5.02 -4.51 7.71
C TRP A 6 4.35 -3.20 8.10
N LEU A 7 4.84 -2.09 7.56
CA LEU A 7 4.15 -0.82 7.56
C LEU A 7 3.56 -0.63 6.15
N VAL A 8 2.25 -0.45 6.04
CA VAL A 8 1.56 -0.36 4.75
C VAL A 8 0.82 0.96 4.62
N VAL A 9 1.27 1.80 3.70
CA VAL A 9 0.57 3.03 3.34
C VAL A 9 -0.32 2.74 2.14
N SER A 10 -1.61 2.57 2.39
CA SER A 10 -2.63 2.41 1.35
C SER A 10 -3.25 3.76 0.99
N VAL A 11 -3.26 4.07 -0.30
CA VAL A 11 -3.88 5.28 -0.85
C VAL A 11 -4.93 4.86 -1.85
N TYR A 12 -6.12 5.45 -1.72
CA TYR A 12 -7.31 5.11 -2.51
C TYR A 12 -7.69 6.29 -3.42
N PRO A 13 -7.08 6.43 -4.61
CA PRO A 13 -7.47 7.47 -5.56
C PRO A 13 -8.93 7.30 -5.99
N LYS A 14 -9.68 8.41 -6.03
CA LYS A 14 -11.07 8.41 -6.53
C LYS A 14 -11.21 7.88 -7.96
N SER A 15 -10.18 8.05 -8.79
CA SER A 15 -10.16 7.50 -10.16
C SER A 15 -10.19 5.97 -10.21
N LEU A 16 -9.81 5.30 -9.12
CA LEU A 16 -9.71 3.84 -9.02
C LEU A 16 -10.83 3.22 -8.18
N GLU A 17 -11.68 4.03 -7.55
CA GLU A 17 -12.76 3.58 -6.67
C GLU A 17 -13.71 2.58 -7.37
N ARG A 18 -14.08 2.86 -8.63
CA ARG A 18 -14.95 1.98 -9.43
C ARG A 18 -14.34 0.61 -9.74
N ARG A 19 -13.01 0.49 -9.67
CA ARG A 19 -12.27 -0.74 -9.94
C ARG A 19 -11.90 -1.48 -8.66
N GLU A 20 -12.33 -0.99 -7.49
CA GLU A 20 -11.89 -1.49 -6.18
C GLU A 20 -10.36 -1.65 -6.13
N ALA A 21 -9.66 -0.62 -6.61
CA ALA A 21 -8.21 -0.62 -6.71
C ALA A 21 -7.57 0.55 -5.95
N HIS A 22 -6.38 0.30 -5.42
CA HIS A 22 -5.62 1.27 -4.62
C HIS A 22 -4.11 1.05 -4.78
N ILE A 23 -3.31 2.01 -4.32
CA ILE A 23 -1.86 1.94 -4.36
C ILE A 23 -1.34 1.74 -2.95
N GLU A 24 -0.42 0.79 -2.78
CA GLU A 24 0.25 0.51 -1.52
C GLU A 24 1.74 0.79 -1.62
N VAL A 25 2.28 1.45 -0.60
CA VAL A 25 3.72 1.51 -0.33
C VAL A 25 3.97 0.76 0.96
N ARG A 26 4.75 -0.32 0.87
CA ARG A 26 4.99 -1.28 1.96
C ARG A 26 6.44 -1.21 2.39
N PHE A 27 6.68 -1.15 3.69
CA PHE A 27 8.00 -1.18 4.28
C PHE A 27 8.11 -2.39 5.19
N ARG A 28 9.08 -3.25 4.94
CA ARG A 28 9.44 -4.32 5.87
C ARG A 28 10.37 -3.75 6.92
N VAL A 29 9.92 -3.76 8.17
CA VAL A 29 10.71 -3.32 9.31
C VAL A 29 11.21 -4.55 10.06
N PHE A 30 12.51 -4.58 10.33
CA PHE A 30 13.16 -5.57 11.18
C PHE A 30 14.07 -4.85 12.18
N GLU A 31 13.90 -5.15 13.46
CA GLU A 31 14.68 -4.54 14.56
C GLU A 31 14.72 -2.99 14.52
N GLY A 32 13.64 -2.36 14.02
CA GLY A 32 13.53 -0.90 13.93
C GLY A 32 14.18 -0.28 12.69
N PHE A 33 14.65 -1.09 11.74
CA PHE A 33 15.23 -0.66 10.47
C PHE A 33 14.37 -1.14 9.29
N VAL A 34 14.34 -0.36 8.21
CA VAL A 34 13.71 -0.79 6.95
C VAL A 34 14.69 -1.69 6.20
N GLU A 35 14.30 -2.94 5.98
CA GLU A 35 15.07 -3.89 5.16
C GLU A 35 14.63 -3.91 3.71
N GLU A 36 13.35 -3.67 3.48
CA GLU A 36 12.72 -3.81 2.17
C GLU A 36 11.61 -2.79 1.98
N MET A 37 11.44 -2.33 0.74
CA MET A 37 10.34 -1.46 0.34
C MET A 37 9.72 -2.03 -0.94
N GLN A 38 8.40 -2.05 -0.98
CA GLN A 38 7.62 -2.51 -2.12
C GLN A 38 6.54 -1.49 -2.47
N VAL A 39 6.22 -1.38 -3.75
CA VAL A 39 5.09 -0.60 -4.25
C VAL A 39 4.23 -1.53 -5.09
N ALA A 40 2.93 -1.50 -4.87
CA ALA A 40 1.99 -2.27 -5.66
C ALA A 40 0.68 -1.51 -5.87
N ALA A 41 0.12 -1.64 -7.06
CA ALA A 41 -1.30 -1.45 -7.28
C ALA A 41 -2.01 -2.73 -6.87
N VAL A 42 -3.02 -2.59 -6.02
CA VAL A 42 -3.84 -3.70 -5.52
C VAL A 42 -5.22 -3.54 -6.12
N SER A 43 -5.73 -4.59 -6.77
CA SER A 43 -7.07 -4.62 -7.36
C SER A 43 -7.84 -5.81 -6.81
N ILE A 44 -9.01 -5.58 -6.22
CA ILE A 44 -9.89 -6.66 -5.76
C ILE A 44 -10.53 -7.33 -6.97
N ILE A 45 -10.37 -8.65 -7.09
CA ILE A 45 -10.89 -9.45 -8.22
C ILE A 45 -11.93 -10.49 -7.79
N ASP A 46 -12.25 -10.54 -6.50
CA ASP A 46 -13.20 -11.49 -5.93
C ASP A 46 -14.62 -11.29 -6.48
N ARG A 47 -15.01 -12.19 -7.38
CA ARG A 47 -16.34 -12.19 -8.02
C ARG A 47 -17.45 -12.71 -7.13
N ARG A 48 -17.14 -13.34 -6.00
CA ARG A 48 -18.13 -13.87 -5.05
C ARG A 48 -18.64 -12.78 -4.13
N ARG A 49 -17.90 -11.68 -4.04
CA ARG A 49 -18.22 -10.52 -3.22
C ARG A 49 -19.46 -9.81 -3.78
N ARG A 50 -20.46 -9.59 -2.92
CA ARG A 50 -21.70 -8.88 -3.29
C ARG A 50 -21.62 -7.39 -3.00
N GLU A 51 -20.81 -7.00 -2.01
CA GLU A 51 -20.71 -5.62 -1.52
C GLU A 51 -19.25 -5.30 -1.16
N PRO A 52 -18.77 -4.07 -1.41
CA PRO A 52 -17.47 -3.61 -0.95
C PRO A 52 -17.36 -3.63 0.58
N SER A 53 -16.14 -3.69 1.12
CA SER A 53 -15.94 -3.55 2.57
C SER A 53 -16.44 -2.20 3.07
N ALA A 54 -16.98 -2.18 4.27
CA ALA A 54 -17.32 -0.94 4.97
C ALA A 54 -16.09 -0.06 5.26
N HIS A 55 -14.89 -0.66 5.27
CA HIS A 55 -13.64 0.03 5.54
C HIS A 55 -12.58 -0.30 4.47
N PRO A 56 -11.70 0.65 4.11
CA PRO A 56 -10.59 0.36 3.21
C PRO A 56 -9.69 -0.72 3.80
N LEU A 57 -9.35 -1.75 3.01
CA LEU A 57 -8.52 -2.88 3.41
C LEU A 57 -7.22 -2.88 2.61
N ASP A 58 -6.09 -3.02 3.29
CA ASP A 58 -4.82 -3.26 2.62
C ASP A 58 -4.67 -4.74 2.21
N SER A 59 -3.61 -5.06 1.46
CA SER A 59 -3.37 -6.42 0.95
C SER A 59 -3.14 -7.47 2.04
N PHE A 60 -2.73 -7.10 3.25
CA PHE A 60 -2.62 -8.04 4.37
C PHE A 60 -4.00 -8.34 4.95
N ASP A 61 -4.81 -7.31 5.16
CA ASP A 61 -6.20 -7.47 5.60
C ASP A 61 -7.03 -8.25 4.56
N LEU A 62 -6.87 -7.97 3.27
CA LEU A 62 -7.54 -8.72 2.20
C LEU A 62 -7.19 -10.21 2.24
N ARG A 63 -5.92 -10.57 2.48
CA ARG A 63 -5.50 -11.97 2.66
C ARG A 63 -6.12 -12.58 3.91
N ALA A 64 -6.14 -11.86 5.02
CA ALA A 64 -6.70 -12.33 6.28
C ALA A 64 -8.22 -12.58 6.18
N GLU A 65 -8.94 -11.75 5.42
CA GLU A 65 -10.36 -11.92 5.14
C GLU A 65 -10.66 -12.96 4.05
N GLY A 66 -9.63 -13.50 3.38
CA GLY A 66 -9.79 -14.48 2.30
C GLY A 66 -10.40 -13.89 1.03
N ILE A 67 -10.26 -12.58 0.82
CA ILE A 67 -10.73 -11.87 -0.37
C ILE A 67 -9.70 -12.06 -1.49
N GLU A 68 -10.15 -12.46 -2.68
CA GLU A 68 -9.29 -12.58 -3.85
C GLU A 68 -8.92 -11.19 -4.43
N PHE A 69 -7.61 -10.92 -4.57
CA PHE A 69 -7.09 -9.70 -5.18
C PHE A 69 -5.84 -9.99 -6.02
N GLN A 70 -5.49 -9.04 -6.87
CA GLN A 70 -4.29 -9.04 -7.69
C GLN A 70 -3.37 -7.89 -7.27
N GLU A 71 -2.07 -8.14 -7.33
CA GLU A 71 -1.03 -7.13 -7.12
C GLU A 71 -0.23 -6.93 -8.41
N GLU A 72 0.06 -5.66 -8.71
CA GLU A 72 0.92 -5.28 -9.82
C GLU A 72 1.96 -4.28 -9.34
N GLY A 73 3.24 -4.60 -9.49
CA GLY A 73 4.33 -3.66 -9.18
C GLY A 73 4.60 -2.70 -10.35
N PRO A 74 5.08 -1.48 -10.09
CA PRO A 74 5.47 -0.57 -11.15
C PRO A 74 6.75 -1.07 -11.85
N GLY A 75 6.84 -0.83 -13.16
CA GLY A 75 8.03 -1.15 -13.97
C GLY A 75 9.13 -0.08 -13.91
N SER A 76 8.79 1.13 -13.46
CA SER A 76 9.70 2.28 -13.34
C SER A 76 9.23 3.24 -12.23
N GLY A 77 10.01 4.29 -11.98
CA GLY A 77 9.68 5.36 -11.03
C GLY A 77 10.64 5.45 -9.85
N ALA A 78 10.34 6.36 -8.93
CA ALA A 78 11.13 6.61 -7.73
C ALA A 78 10.23 6.78 -6.51
N VAL A 79 10.67 6.25 -5.37
CA VAL A 79 10.06 6.54 -4.08
C VAL A 79 11.01 7.45 -3.29
N VAL A 80 10.50 8.60 -2.88
CA VAL A 80 11.23 9.54 -2.02
C VAL A 80 10.53 9.60 -0.68
N VAL A 81 11.22 9.12 0.36
CA VAL A 81 10.73 9.12 1.74
C VAL A 81 11.21 10.39 2.43
N SER A 82 10.28 11.23 2.89
CA SER A 82 10.60 12.50 3.57
C SER A 82 10.67 12.34 5.09
N ALA A 83 9.82 11.50 5.66
CA ALA A 83 9.87 11.11 7.06
C ALA A 83 9.41 9.66 7.20
N LEU A 84 10.10 8.86 8.00
CA LEU A 84 9.68 7.51 8.33
C LEU A 84 10.11 7.19 9.76
N ASP A 85 9.14 6.87 10.60
CA ASP A 85 9.37 6.24 11.89
C ASP A 85 9.06 4.76 11.76
N ALA A 86 10.11 3.95 11.66
CA ALA A 86 10.01 2.51 11.48
C ALA A 86 9.35 1.80 12.69
N ARG A 87 9.22 2.47 13.84
CA ARG A 87 8.56 1.87 15.01
C ARG A 87 7.05 1.83 14.81
N THR A 88 6.45 0.68 15.08
CA THR A 88 5.00 0.46 15.06
C THR A 88 4.34 1.11 16.27
N ARG A 89 4.00 2.40 16.17
CA ARG A 89 3.34 3.16 17.24
C ARG A 89 2.30 4.13 16.69
N LYS A 90 1.24 4.38 17.46
CA LYS A 90 0.09 5.21 17.03
C LYS A 90 0.46 6.66 16.69
N ASP A 91 1.57 7.16 17.21
CA ASP A 91 2.09 8.51 16.98
C ASP A 91 3.20 8.58 15.92
N ALA A 92 3.60 7.45 15.32
CA ALA A 92 4.59 7.41 14.24
C ALA A 92 4.12 8.27 13.06
N ALA A 93 4.97 9.16 12.56
CA ALA A 93 4.68 10.01 11.41
C ALA A 93 5.49 9.54 10.20
N ASN A 94 4.79 9.24 9.10
CA ASN A 94 5.37 8.69 7.89
C ASN A 94 4.89 9.51 6.68
N SER A 95 5.81 10.07 5.91
CA SER A 95 5.48 10.86 4.72
C SER A 95 6.49 10.64 3.60
N GLY A 96 6.02 10.79 2.38
CA GLY A 96 6.85 10.63 1.19
C GLY A 96 6.06 10.83 -0.08
N ARG A 97 6.70 10.49 -1.19
CA ARG A 97 6.13 10.58 -2.52
C ARG A 97 6.61 9.43 -3.41
N LEU A 98 5.72 8.99 -4.29
CA LEU A 98 5.96 8.11 -5.42
C LEU A 98 5.94 9.00 -6.66
N GLU A 99 7.05 9.03 -7.41
CA GLU A 99 7.23 9.87 -8.60
C GLU A 99 7.42 9.01 -9.84
N LEU A 100 6.72 9.38 -10.91
CA LEU A 100 6.83 8.75 -12.24
C LEU A 100 6.70 7.22 -12.22
N ALA A 101 5.86 6.68 -11.33
CA ALA A 101 5.66 5.23 -11.25
C ALA A 101 4.76 4.75 -12.39
N GLU A 102 5.32 3.94 -13.26
CA GLU A 102 4.60 3.41 -14.43
C GLU A 102 4.10 2.00 -14.15
N PHE A 103 2.78 1.83 -14.17
CA PHE A 103 2.13 0.53 -14.10
C PHE A 103 1.80 0.02 -15.50
N VAL A 104 1.80 -1.30 -15.67
CA VAL A 104 1.43 -1.98 -16.93
C VAL A 104 -0.07 -1.78 -17.21
N ASP A 105 -0.88 -1.68 -16.16
CA ASP A 105 -2.29 -1.31 -16.26
C ASP A 105 -2.44 0.08 -16.89
N LYS A 106 -3.08 0.11 -18.06
CA LYS A 106 -3.25 1.33 -18.86
C LYS A 106 -4.13 2.39 -18.20
N ASP A 107 -5.01 2.01 -17.27
CA ASP A 107 -5.84 2.97 -16.56
C ASP A 107 -5.08 3.62 -15.39
N LEU A 108 -4.01 2.98 -14.89
CA LEU A 108 -3.11 3.56 -13.89
C LEU A 108 -2.05 4.44 -14.57
N GLY A 109 -1.43 3.95 -15.64
CA GLY A 109 -0.41 4.66 -16.38
C GLY A 109 0.70 5.19 -15.47
N PHE A 110 1.02 6.48 -15.59
CA PHE A 110 1.97 7.15 -14.70
C PHE A 110 1.29 7.70 -13.45
N VAL A 111 1.74 7.24 -12.29
CA VAL A 111 1.24 7.66 -10.99
C VAL A 111 2.27 8.58 -10.32
N ASN A 112 1.79 9.76 -9.92
CA ASN A 112 2.47 10.62 -8.95
C ASN A 112 1.58 10.69 -7.70
N LEU A 113 2.16 10.38 -6.55
CA LEU A 113 1.41 10.25 -5.31
C LEU A 113 2.24 10.78 -4.15
N SER A 114 1.61 11.57 -3.28
CA SER A 114 2.23 12.05 -2.05
C SER A 114 1.38 11.59 -0.88
N TRP A 115 2.02 11.16 0.21
CA TRP A 115 1.32 10.71 1.41
C TRP A 115 1.88 11.35 2.66
N SER A 116 1.01 11.44 3.67
CA SER A 116 1.35 11.75 5.05
C SER A 116 0.40 10.96 5.93
N ALA A 117 0.95 10.01 6.70
CA ALA A 117 0.19 9.08 7.52
C ALA A 117 0.73 9.09 8.95
N ARG A 118 -0.19 8.95 9.91
CA ARG A 118 0.15 8.78 11.33
C ARG A 118 -0.34 7.41 11.80
N GLY A 119 0.53 6.63 12.44
CA GLY A 119 0.16 5.39 13.12
C GLY A 119 -0.12 4.18 12.23
N VAL A 120 0.72 3.95 11.21
CA VAL A 120 0.56 2.84 10.27
C VAL A 120 1.24 1.59 10.85
N ALA A 121 0.51 0.50 11.04
CA ALA A 121 1.07 -0.83 11.27
C ALA A 121 0.11 -1.86 10.66
N ALA A 122 0.62 -2.77 9.85
CA ALA A 122 -0.14 -3.93 9.41
C ALA A 122 0.02 -5.06 10.47
N PRO A 123 -1.05 -5.79 10.80
CA PRO A 123 -1.01 -6.92 11.74
C PRO A 123 -0.20 -8.12 11.25
#